data_AF-A0A2M7GUY1-F1
#
_entry.id   AF-A0A2M7GUY1-F1
#
_cell.length_a   1.000
_cell.length_b   1.000
_cell.length_c   1.000
_cell.angle_alpha   90.00
_cell.angle_beta   90.00
_cell.angle_gamma   90.00
#
_symmetry.space_group_name_H-M   'P 1'
#
loop_
_entity.id
_entity.type
_entity.pdbx_description
1 polymer ?
#
loop_
_entity_poly.entity_id
_entity_poly.type
_entity_poly.pdbx_seq_one_letter_code
_entity_poly.pdbx_strand_id
1 'polypeptide(L)'
;SGELSAPVVIGRDHLDSGSVASPNRETEAMMDGSDAVADWPLLNALLNTASGATWVSIHHGGGVGMGYSIHSGQVICCDGTPEAAKRIARVLWNDPATGVMRHADAGYDIAKHCAREQGLDLPSV
;
A
#
# COMPACT_ATOMS: atom_id res chain seq x y z
N SER A 1 14.53 3.71 -23.95
CA SER A 1 15.07 2.78 -24.97
C SER A 1 14.16 2.62 -26.18
N GLY A 2 12.84 2.82 -26.06
CA GLY A 2 11.90 2.52 -27.15
C GLY A 2 11.64 1.02 -27.34
N GLU A 3 12.10 0.19 -26.39
CA GLU A 3 11.86 -1.26 -26.38
C GLU A 3 10.37 -1.59 -26.23
N LEU A 4 9.66 -0.84 -25.39
CA LEU A 4 8.19 -0.85 -25.34
C LEU A 4 7.64 0.26 -26.24
N SER A 5 6.61 -0.06 -27.03
CA SER A 5 6.03 0.83 -28.04
C SER A 5 5.15 1.96 -27.47
N ALA A 6 4.77 1.86 -26.19
CA ALA A 6 3.91 2.83 -25.51
C ALA A 6 4.16 2.82 -23.99
N PRO A 7 3.73 3.87 -23.26
CA PRO A 7 3.70 3.87 -21.80
C PRO A 7 2.97 2.66 -21.21
N VAL A 8 3.40 2.23 -20.02
CA VAL A 8 2.76 1.15 -19.26
C VAL A 8 2.22 1.67 -17.94
N VAL A 9 1.10 1.12 -17.50
CA VAL A 9 0.56 1.41 -16.16
C VAL A 9 0.95 0.28 -15.21
N ILE A 10 1.43 0.63 -14.02
CA ILE A 10 1.69 -0.29 -12.93
C ILE A 10 0.67 -0.01 -11.84
N GLY A 11 -0.06 -1.03 -11.44
CA GLY A 11 -1.03 -0.96 -10.37
C GLY A 11 -1.16 -2.31 -9.68
N ARG A 12 -2.18 -2.41 -8.84
CA ARG A 12 -2.53 -3.63 -8.10
C ARG A 12 -4.02 -3.65 -7.79
N ASP A 13 -4.50 -4.79 -7.32
CA ASP A 13 -5.79 -4.83 -6.61
C ASP A 13 -5.69 -4.02 -5.29
N HIS A 14 -6.83 -3.72 -4.70
CA HIS A 14 -6.93 -3.11 -3.37
C HIS A 14 -6.56 -4.10 -2.25
N LEU A 15 -6.50 -5.40 -2.55
CA LEU A 15 -5.98 -6.44 -1.67
C LEU A 15 -4.44 -6.45 -1.72
N ASP A 16 -3.82 -5.68 -0.84
CA ASP A 16 -2.38 -5.68 -0.62
C ASP A 16 -2.05 -5.36 0.84
N SER A 17 -0.84 -5.72 1.26
CA SER A 17 -0.34 -5.70 2.64
C SER A 17 -0.60 -4.42 3.43
N GLY A 18 -0.62 -3.24 2.79
CA GLY A 18 -0.85 -1.95 3.45
C GLY A 18 -2.18 -1.28 3.12
N SER A 19 -2.99 -1.88 2.24
CA SER A 19 -4.05 -1.14 1.54
C SER A 19 -5.47 -1.60 1.85
N VAL A 20 -5.67 -2.44 2.87
CA VAL A 20 -7.00 -2.97 3.23
C VAL A 20 -7.12 -3.21 4.73
N ALA A 21 -8.30 -2.86 5.26
CA ALA A 21 -8.82 -3.30 6.54
C ALA A 21 -10.11 -4.07 6.28
N SER A 22 -10.14 -5.35 6.63
CA SER A 22 -11.18 -6.32 6.27
C SER A 22 -11.15 -7.49 7.27
N PRO A 23 -11.84 -7.36 8.43
CA PRO A 23 -11.73 -8.29 9.56
C PRO A 23 -12.20 -9.73 9.27
N ASN A 24 -12.92 -9.94 8.17
CA ASN A 24 -13.42 -11.25 7.76
C ASN A 24 -12.62 -11.84 6.58
N ARG A 25 -11.48 -11.23 6.22
CA ARG A 25 -10.55 -11.67 5.16
C ARG A 25 -9.12 -11.25 5.46
N GLU A 26 -8.67 -10.11 4.92
CA GLU A 26 -7.24 -9.76 4.85
C GLU A 26 -6.63 -9.39 6.19
N THR A 27 -7.45 -8.90 7.11
CA THR A 27 -7.01 -8.49 8.46
C THR A 27 -7.70 -9.32 9.53
N GLU A 28 -8.21 -10.49 9.17
CA GLU A 28 -8.78 -11.44 10.14
C GLU A 28 -7.67 -11.98 11.07
N ALA A 29 -7.91 -11.91 12.38
CA ALA A 29 -7.05 -12.43 13.42
C ALA A 29 -5.61 -11.88 13.35
N MET A 30 -5.48 -10.55 13.27
CA MET A 30 -4.18 -9.90 13.42
C MET A 30 -3.58 -10.27 14.79
N MET A 31 -2.25 -10.42 14.86
CA MET A 31 -1.53 -10.87 16.07
C MET A 31 -1.86 -10.04 17.33
N ASP A 32 -2.13 -8.74 17.15
CA ASP A 32 -2.44 -7.79 18.21
C ASP A 32 -3.96 -7.49 18.34
N GLY A 33 -4.80 -8.13 17.54
CA GLY A 33 -6.25 -7.89 17.49
C GLY A 33 -6.67 -6.59 16.80
N SER A 34 -5.79 -5.96 16.02
CA SER A 34 -6.05 -4.72 15.27
C SER A 34 -6.91 -4.90 14.00
N ASP A 35 -7.64 -6.00 13.88
CA ASP A 35 -8.37 -6.44 12.69
C ASP A 35 -9.20 -5.33 12.03
N ALA A 36 -9.93 -4.55 12.84
CA ALA A 36 -10.88 -3.53 12.38
C ALA A 36 -10.29 -2.11 12.25
N VAL A 37 -8.98 -1.93 12.48
CA VAL A 37 -8.34 -0.61 12.36
C VAL A 37 -8.24 -0.20 10.88
N ALA A 38 -9.05 0.77 10.48
CA ALA A 38 -9.17 1.24 9.10
C ALA A 38 -8.29 2.45 8.76
N ASP A 39 -7.43 2.91 9.68
CA ASP A 39 -6.54 4.04 9.42
C ASP A 39 -5.50 3.72 8.33
N TRP A 40 -4.99 2.49 8.30
CA TRP A 40 -3.95 2.03 7.39
C TRP A 40 -4.29 2.20 5.89
N PRO A 41 -5.43 1.70 5.36
CA PRO A 41 -5.79 1.93 3.96
C PRO A 41 -6.01 3.42 3.62
N LEU A 42 -6.47 4.23 4.57
CA LEU A 42 -6.63 5.67 4.37
C LEU A 42 -5.26 6.36 4.26
N LEU A 43 -4.32 6.02 5.16
CA LEU A 43 -2.94 6.50 5.10
C LEU A 43 -2.21 6.02 3.85
N ASN A 44 -2.42 4.78 3.41
CA ASN A 44 -1.88 4.27 2.15
C ASN A 44 -2.34 5.13 0.96
N ALA A 45 -3.63 5.48 0.88
CA ALA A 45 -4.13 6.35 -0.19
C ALA A 45 -3.53 7.77 -0.11
N LEU A 46 -3.50 8.36 1.09
CA LEU A 46 -2.91 9.69 1.30
C LEU A 46 -1.43 9.71 0.93
N LEU A 47 -0.66 8.68 1.33
CA LEU A 47 0.75 8.59 1.02
C LEU A 47 1.02 8.34 -0.46
N ASN A 48 0.21 7.51 -1.13
CA ASN A 48 0.32 7.33 -2.59
C ASN A 48 0.00 8.63 -3.36
N THR A 49 -0.96 9.41 -2.86
CA THR A 49 -1.28 10.73 -3.40
C THR A 49 -0.08 11.68 -3.24
N ALA A 50 0.52 11.74 -2.05
CA ALA A 50 1.70 12.56 -1.78
C ALA A 50 2.96 12.08 -2.54
N SER A 51 3.07 10.77 -2.80
CA SER A 51 4.20 10.16 -3.49
C SER A 51 4.19 10.43 -4.99
N GLY A 52 3.00 10.65 -5.56
CA GLY A 52 2.78 11.01 -6.96
C GLY A 52 2.25 9.86 -7.82
N ALA A 53 1.38 9.01 -7.28
CA ALA A 53 0.62 8.07 -8.10
C ALA A 53 -0.19 8.83 -9.18
N THR A 54 -0.45 8.19 -10.32
CA THR A 54 -1.22 8.81 -11.41
C THR A 54 -2.70 8.88 -11.05
N TRP A 55 -3.24 7.86 -10.38
CA TRP A 55 -4.51 7.95 -9.68
C TRP A 55 -4.51 7.11 -8.41
N VAL A 56 -5.36 7.53 -7.47
CA VAL A 56 -5.56 6.89 -6.17
C VAL A 56 -7.06 6.76 -5.93
N SER A 57 -7.47 5.66 -5.32
CA SER A 57 -8.87 5.38 -4.97
C SER A 57 -8.98 4.96 -3.51
N ILE A 58 -10.08 5.34 -2.87
CA ILE A 58 -10.51 4.83 -1.56
C ILE A 58 -11.91 4.28 -1.76
N HIS A 59 -12.11 2.99 -1.48
CA HIS A 59 -13.36 2.29 -1.66
C HIS A 59 -13.79 1.59 -0.37
N HIS A 60 -15.08 1.26 -0.31
CA HIS A 60 -15.71 0.57 0.80
C HIS A 60 -16.44 -0.68 0.31
N GLY A 61 -16.31 -1.77 1.07
CA GLY A 61 -17.09 -3.00 0.92
C GLY A 61 -16.73 -3.88 -0.26
N GLY A 62 -15.57 -3.69 -0.89
CA GLY A 62 -15.07 -4.61 -1.91
C GLY A 62 -14.79 -5.99 -1.32
N GLY A 63 -15.13 -7.03 -2.08
CA GLY A 63 -14.97 -8.43 -1.69
C GLY A 63 -15.99 -8.95 -0.67
N VAL A 64 -16.17 -8.24 0.45
CA VAL A 64 -16.97 -8.70 1.62
C VAL A 64 -18.29 -7.98 1.81
N GLY A 65 -18.60 -6.99 0.96
CA GLY A 65 -19.86 -6.27 1.00
C GLY A 65 -19.86 -5.08 1.96
N MET A 66 -20.97 -4.33 1.93
CA MET A 66 -21.12 -3.08 2.68
C MET A 66 -20.94 -3.29 4.18
N GLY A 67 -20.10 -2.46 4.80
CA GLY A 67 -19.84 -2.42 6.24
C GLY A 67 -18.61 -3.22 6.66
N TYR A 68 -18.00 -4.01 5.77
CA TYR A 68 -17.02 -5.02 6.15
C TYR A 68 -15.58 -4.77 5.68
N SER A 69 -15.36 -3.79 4.80
CA SER A 69 -14.00 -3.45 4.38
C SER A 69 -13.83 -1.97 3.99
N ILE A 70 -12.64 -1.45 4.25
CA ILE A 70 -12.15 -0.16 3.76
C ILE A 70 -10.80 -0.43 3.10
N HIS A 71 -10.60 0.05 1.88
CA HIS A 71 -9.39 -0.28 1.13
C HIS A 71 -9.03 0.73 0.05
N SER A 72 -7.73 0.85 -0.25
CA SER A 72 -7.16 1.80 -1.18
C SER A 72 -6.50 1.13 -2.40
N GLY A 73 -6.56 1.82 -3.53
CA GLY A 73 -5.91 1.44 -4.76
C GLY A 73 -5.01 2.57 -5.24
N GLN A 74 -3.94 2.20 -5.96
CA GLN A 74 -3.07 3.15 -6.63
C GLN A 74 -2.65 2.59 -7.99
N VAL A 75 -2.44 3.49 -8.94
CA VAL A 75 -1.78 3.17 -10.20
C VAL A 75 -0.84 4.29 -10.58
N ILE A 76 0.30 3.94 -11.17
CA ILE A 76 1.30 4.86 -11.69
C ILE A 76 1.64 4.57 -13.15
N CYS A 77 1.61 5.61 -13.98
CA CYS A 77 2.00 5.55 -15.38
C CYS A 77 3.51 5.71 -15.55
N CYS A 78 4.11 4.77 -16.27
CA CYS A 78 5.50 4.77 -16.70
C CYS A 78 5.59 5.28 -18.13
N ASP A 79 5.62 6.61 -18.29
CA ASP A 79 5.64 7.29 -19.59
C ASP A 79 7.06 7.55 -20.15
N GLY A 80 8.10 7.09 -19.44
CA GLY A 80 9.49 7.26 -19.84
C GLY A 80 10.10 8.62 -19.48
N THR A 81 9.35 9.52 -18.84
CA THR A 81 9.86 10.83 -18.43
C THR A 81 10.73 10.76 -17.15
N PRO A 82 11.73 11.65 -17.00
CA PRO A 82 12.47 11.78 -15.74
C PRO A 82 11.58 12.10 -14.53
N GLU A 83 10.47 12.81 -14.75
CA GLU A 83 9.49 13.15 -13.73
C GLU A 83 8.75 11.89 -13.26
N ALA A 84 8.34 11.01 -14.19
CA ALA A 84 7.74 9.72 -13.85
C ALA A 84 8.72 8.84 -13.09
N ALA A 85 10.00 8.79 -13.49
CA ALA A 85 11.01 8.00 -12.78
C ALA A 85 11.10 8.38 -11.29
N LYS A 86 11.06 9.68 -10.96
CA LYS A 86 11.04 10.17 -9.56
C LYS A 86 9.77 9.77 -8.81
N ARG A 87 8.61 9.82 -9.46
CA ARG A 87 7.32 9.41 -8.85
C ARG A 87 7.29 7.90 -8.62
N ILE A 88 7.70 7.11 -9.60
CA ILE A 88 7.78 5.64 -9.54
C ILE A 88 8.65 5.20 -8.37
N ALA A 89 9.85 5.80 -8.24
CA ALA A 89 10.77 5.47 -7.14
C ALA A 89 10.15 5.69 -5.75
N ARG A 90 9.29 6.71 -5.58
CA ARG A 90 8.59 6.95 -4.30
C ARG A 90 7.35 6.10 -4.13
N VAL A 91 6.49 6.01 -5.14
CA VAL A 91 5.23 5.25 -5.07
C VAL A 91 5.51 3.77 -4.85
N LEU A 92 6.39 3.17 -5.66
CA LEU A 92 6.70 1.74 -5.55
C LEU A 92 7.61 1.40 -4.36
N TRP A 93 8.10 2.40 -3.63
CA TRP A 93 8.73 2.22 -2.31
C TRP A 93 7.69 2.34 -1.19
N ASN A 94 6.98 3.47 -1.16
CA ASN A 94 6.07 3.83 -0.08
C ASN A 94 4.84 2.92 -0.02
N ASP A 95 4.25 2.53 -1.17
CA ASP A 95 3.05 1.69 -1.21
C ASP A 95 3.26 0.35 -0.49
N PRO A 96 4.23 -0.52 -0.88
CA PRO A 96 4.50 -1.74 -0.13
C PRO A 96 5.13 -1.48 1.26
N ALA A 97 5.90 -0.40 1.44
CA ALA A 97 6.46 -0.06 2.76
C ALA A 97 5.37 0.22 3.81
N THR A 98 4.20 0.76 3.41
CA THR A 98 3.07 0.88 4.34
C THR A 98 2.55 -0.46 4.83
N GLY A 99 2.64 -1.51 4.01
CA GLY A 99 2.28 -2.87 4.40
C GLY A 99 3.27 -3.49 5.38
N VAL A 100 4.56 -3.27 5.15
CA VAL A 100 5.61 -3.66 6.12
C VAL A 100 5.42 -2.90 7.43
N MET A 101 5.21 -1.59 7.39
CA MET A 101 4.91 -0.75 8.56
C MET A 101 3.73 -1.31 9.35
N ARG A 102 2.58 -1.52 8.69
CA ARG A 102 1.34 -2.01 9.33
C ARG A 102 1.55 -3.34 10.05
N HIS A 103 2.21 -4.30 9.41
CA HIS A 103 2.43 -5.62 10.01
C HIS A 103 3.54 -5.61 11.07
N ALA A 104 4.53 -4.73 10.94
CA ALA A 104 5.55 -4.56 11.97
C ALA A 104 4.94 -3.96 13.25
N ASP A 105 4.06 -2.98 13.11
CA ASP A 105 3.27 -2.36 14.19
C ASP A 105 2.41 -3.40 14.91
N ALA A 106 1.69 -4.25 14.15
CA ALA A 106 0.90 -5.36 14.69
C ALA A 106 1.74 -6.49 15.34
N GLY A 107 3.07 -6.38 15.32
CA GLY A 107 3.96 -7.26 16.08
C GLY A 107 4.68 -8.35 15.28
N TYR A 108 4.42 -8.50 13.98
CA TYR A 108 4.97 -9.60 13.18
C TYR A 108 6.49 -9.46 12.97
N ASP A 109 7.27 -10.42 13.47
CA ASP A 109 8.74 -10.38 13.40
C ASP A 109 9.29 -10.37 11.97
N ILE A 110 8.63 -11.05 11.04
CA ILE A 110 9.02 -11.04 9.63
C ILE A 110 8.92 -9.63 9.02
N ALA A 111 7.93 -8.83 9.43
CA ALA A 111 7.74 -7.48 8.96
C ALA A 111 8.75 -6.53 9.63
N LYS A 112 9.01 -6.70 10.92
CA LYS A 112 10.08 -5.98 11.64
C LYS A 112 11.46 -6.25 11.02
N HIS A 113 11.71 -7.50 10.63
CA HIS A 113 12.95 -7.86 9.95
C HIS A 113 13.07 -7.18 8.59
N CYS A 114 12.03 -7.27 7.76
CA CYS A 114 11.97 -6.58 6.47
C CYS A 114 12.17 -5.06 6.62
N ALA A 115 11.53 -4.43 7.62
CA ALA A 115 11.71 -3.01 7.91
C ALA A 115 13.18 -2.65 8.18
N ARG A 116 13.90 -3.47 8.96
CA ARG A 116 15.33 -3.29 9.23
C ARG A 116 16.19 -3.53 7.99
N GLU A 117 15.92 -4.58 7.23
CA GLU A 117 16.66 -4.91 6.01
C GLU A 117 16.52 -3.82 4.94
N GLN A 118 15.33 -3.22 4.82
CA GLN A 118 15.04 -2.17 3.85
C GLN A 118 15.31 -0.76 4.40
N GLY A 119 15.68 -0.62 5.67
CA GLY A 119 15.96 0.68 6.29
C GLY A 119 14.74 1.60 6.36
N LEU A 120 13.57 1.06 6.67
CA LEU A 120 12.36 1.84 6.88
C LEU A 120 12.47 2.68 8.17
N ASP A 121 12.08 3.95 8.09
CA ASP A 121 11.98 4.85 9.24
C ASP A 121 10.63 4.62 9.94
N LEU A 122 10.63 3.74 10.94
CA LEU A 122 9.47 3.40 11.75
C LEU A 122 9.71 3.90 13.19
N PRO A 123 9.14 5.05 13.60
CA PRO A 123 9.47 5.68 14.89
C PRO A 123 9.19 4.83 16.14
N SER A 124 8.33 3.83 16.04
CA SER A 124 7.87 2.98 17.15
C SER A 124 8.39 1.53 17.11
N VAL A 125 9.21 1.14 16.13
CA VAL A 125 9.59 -0.27 15.84
C VAL A 125 11.09 -0.51 15.87
#